data_AF-A0A7C7N4X8-F1
#
_entry.id   AF-A0A7C7N4X8-F1
#
_cell.length_a   1.000
_cell.length_b   1.000
_cell.length_c   1.000
_cell.angle_alpha   90.00
_cell.angle_beta   90.00
_cell.angle_gamma   90.00
#
_symmetry.space_group_name_H-M   'P 1'
#
loop_
_entity.id
_entity.type
_entity.pdbx_description
1 polymer ?
#
loop_
_entity_poly.entity_id
_entity_poly.type
_entity_poly.pdbx_seq_one_letter_code
_entity_poly.pdbx_strand_id
1 'polypeptide(L)'
;MELLLRWGHFLAGITWIGILYYFNFIQASYLKSVTPEAKAEAFQHLVPNALWWFRHAALLTWLLGMGLLLTQGILGKAFMLQGESAVIGMGAWLGTIMFLNVWMIIWPNQKKVLGMVEVPAEDKPKAARIALLASRTNVVLSIPMLFFMASASHAPNGFF
;
A
#
# COMPACT_ATOMS: atom_id res chain seq x y z
N MET A 1 -18.57 10.26 -14.45
CA MET A 1 -17.83 10.44 -13.19
C MET A 1 -17.35 9.11 -12.61
N GLU A 2 -18.24 8.13 -12.40
CA GLU A 2 -17.88 6.83 -11.82
C GLU A 2 -16.78 6.07 -12.59
N LEU A 3 -16.84 6.04 -13.92
CA LEU A 3 -15.81 5.42 -14.76
C LEU A 3 -14.41 5.99 -14.49
N LEU A 4 -14.29 7.31 -14.33
CA LEU A 4 -13.02 7.97 -14.06
C LEU A 4 -12.49 7.61 -12.67
N LEU A 5 -13.36 7.52 -11.67
CA LEU A 5 -13.00 7.07 -10.32
C LEU A 5 -12.50 5.61 -10.34
N ARG A 6 -13.19 4.72 -11.08
CA ARG A 6 -12.80 3.31 -11.21
C ARG A 6 -11.44 3.16 -11.88
N TRP A 7 -11.24 3.83 -13.03
CA TRP A 7 -9.97 3.78 -13.75
C TRP A 7 -8.82 4.41 -12.96
N GLY A 8 -9.06 5.56 -12.31
CA GLY A 8 -8.07 6.18 -11.45
C GLY A 8 -7.69 5.28 -10.27
N HIS A 9 -8.68 4.66 -9.61
CA HIS A 9 -8.44 3.73 -8.50
C HIS A 9 -7.62 2.52 -8.96
N PHE A 10 -7.94 1.97 -10.12
CA PHE A 10 -7.22 0.83 -10.71
C PHE A 10 -5.76 1.17 -11.03
N LEU A 11 -5.50 2.28 -11.73
CA LEU A 11 -4.14 2.70 -12.08
C LEU A 11 -3.31 3.00 -10.83
N ALA A 12 -3.88 3.75 -9.87
CA ALA A 12 -3.23 4.03 -8.60
C ALA A 12 -2.94 2.75 -7.81
N GLY A 13 -3.90 1.80 -7.80
CA GLY A 13 -3.79 0.53 -7.10
C GLY A 13 -2.68 -0.35 -7.68
N ILE A 14 -2.57 -0.45 -9.00
CA ILE A 14 -1.48 -1.17 -9.66
C ILE A 14 -0.14 -0.52 -9.34
N THR A 15 -0.04 0.81 -9.38
CA THR A 15 1.20 1.50 -9.00
C THR A 15 1.56 1.21 -7.54
N TRP A 16 0.59 1.26 -6.63
CA TRP A 16 0.83 1.03 -5.20
C TRP A 16 1.29 -0.41 -4.93
N ILE A 17 0.51 -1.41 -5.36
CA ILE A 17 0.82 -2.83 -5.10
C ILE A 17 2.02 -3.30 -5.92
N GLY A 18 2.20 -2.77 -7.14
CA GLY A 18 3.37 -3.04 -7.96
C GLY A 18 4.66 -2.59 -7.28
N ILE A 19 4.69 -1.37 -6.73
CA ILE A 19 5.87 -0.86 -6.00
C ILE A 19 6.05 -1.60 -4.66
N LEU A 20 4.97 -1.99 -3.99
CA LEU A 20 5.04 -2.84 -2.79
C LEU A 20 5.80 -4.15 -3.09
N TYR A 21 5.47 -4.80 -4.20
CA TYR A 21 6.10 -6.05 -4.62
C TYR A 21 7.54 -5.83 -5.09
N TYR A 22 7.79 -4.74 -5.82
CA TYR A 22 9.14 -4.31 -6.17
C TYR A 22 10.04 -4.18 -4.93
N PHE A 23 9.58 -3.49 -3.87
CA PHE A 23 10.37 -3.34 -2.66
C PHE A 23 10.71 -4.68 -1.99
N ASN A 24 9.75 -5.59 -1.90
CA ASN A 24 9.89 -6.82 -1.13
C ASN A 24 10.60 -7.93 -1.89
N PHE A 25 10.35 -8.06 -3.19
CA PHE A 25 10.85 -9.19 -3.99
C PHE A 25 12.07 -8.83 -4.84
N ILE A 26 12.23 -7.56 -5.22
CA ILE A 26 13.29 -7.13 -6.15
C ILE A 26 14.33 -6.28 -5.40
N GLN A 27 13.94 -5.09 -4.94
CA GLN A 27 14.87 -4.11 -4.37
C GLN A 27 15.63 -4.66 -3.15
N ALA A 28 14.93 -5.31 -2.21
CA ALA A 28 15.57 -5.82 -1.00
C ALA A 28 16.62 -6.92 -1.27
N SER A 29 16.45 -7.69 -2.35
CA SER A 29 17.44 -8.70 -2.79
C SER A 29 18.60 -8.01 -3.49
N TYR A 30 18.30 -7.13 -4.43
CA TYR A 30 19.29 -6.35 -5.19
C TYR A 30 20.24 -5.55 -4.29
N LEU A 31 19.72 -4.86 -3.26
CA LEU A 31 20.54 -4.07 -2.33
C LEU A 31 21.51 -4.90 -1.46
N LYS A 32 21.39 -6.23 -1.46
CA LYS A 32 22.33 -7.15 -0.78
C LYS A 32 23.44 -7.63 -1.71
N SER A 33 23.23 -7.59 -3.02
CA SER A 33 24.17 -8.12 -4.02
C SER A 33 25.05 -7.06 -4.67
N VAL A 34 24.84 -5.78 -4.37
CA VAL A 34 25.58 -4.65 -4.95
C VAL A 34 26.70 -4.15 -4.03
N THR A 35 27.65 -3.40 -4.60
CA THR A 35 28.73 -2.76 -3.84
C THR A 35 28.18 -1.68 -2.89
N PRO A 36 28.93 -1.29 -1.85
CA PRO A 36 28.53 -0.20 -0.96
C PRO A 36 28.24 1.12 -1.67
N GLU A 37 28.97 1.44 -2.73
CA GLU A 37 28.82 2.66 -3.53
C GLU A 37 27.49 2.65 -4.29
N ALA A 38 27.19 1.56 -5.01
CA ALA A 38 25.92 1.40 -5.72
C ALA A 38 24.73 1.37 -4.75
N LYS A 39 24.91 0.80 -3.56
CA LYS A 39 23.90 0.85 -2.50
C LYS A 39 23.65 2.28 -2.06
N ALA A 40 24.70 3.07 -1.80
CA ALA A 40 24.58 4.46 -1.39
C ALA A 40 23.86 5.29 -2.46
N GLU A 41 24.22 5.13 -3.73
CA GLU A 41 23.55 5.79 -4.87
C GLU A 41 22.05 5.46 -4.92
N ALA A 42 21.70 4.18 -4.76
CA ALA A 42 20.30 3.76 -4.72
C ALA A 42 19.53 4.43 -3.56
N PHE A 43 20.13 4.54 -2.38
CA PHE A 43 19.51 5.22 -1.23
C PHE A 43 19.43 6.75 -1.40
N GLN A 44 20.26 7.36 -2.25
CA GLN A 44 20.22 8.79 -2.55
C GLN A 44 19.12 9.14 -3.58
N HIS A 45 18.91 8.30 -4.60
CA HIS A 45 18.05 8.66 -5.73
C HIS A 45 16.88 7.69 -5.97
N LEU A 46 17.17 6.39 -6.05
CA LEU A 46 16.17 5.38 -6.42
C LEU A 46 15.13 5.15 -5.31
N VAL A 47 15.59 4.88 -4.09
CA VAL A 47 14.73 4.54 -2.95
C VAL A 47 13.79 5.70 -2.57
N PRO A 48 14.25 6.96 -2.47
CA PRO A 48 13.36 8.09 -2.18
C PRO A 48 12.29 8.30 -3.28
N ASN A 49 12.66 8.14 -4.56
CA ASN A 49 11.73 8.28 -5.68
C ASN A 49 10.65 7.19 -5.63
N ALA A 50 11.05 5.92 -5.48
CA ALA A 50 10.12 4.81 -5.35
C ALA A 50 9.18 4.98 -4.14
N LEU A 51 9.70 5.46 -3.00
CA LEU A 51 8.89 5.73 -1.80
C LEU A 51 7.90 6.88 -2.00
N TRP A 52 8.28 7.89 -2.80
CA TRP A 52 7.38 8.98 -3.16
C TRP A 52 6.18 8.42 -3.96
N TRP A 53 6.44 7.65 -5.01
CA TRP A 53 5.35 7.04 -5.79
C TRP A 53 4.51 6.09 -4.94
N PHE A 54 5.15 5.24 -4.14
CA PHE A 54 4.47 4.28 -3.26
C PHE A 54 3.44 4.94 -2.34
N ARG A 55 3.84 5.99 -1.60
CA ARG A 55 2.95 6.60 -0.59
C ARG A 55 1.79 7.39 -1.21
N HIS A 56 2.04 8.09 -2.32
CA HIS A 56 1.01 8.88 -2.99
C HIS A 56 0.07 7.98 -3.79
N ALA A 57 0.56 6.90 -4.40
CA ALA A 57 -0.28 5.89 -5.03
C ALA A 57 -1.19 5.21 -3.99
N ALA A 58 -0.68 4.90 -2.79
CA ALA A 58 -1.50 4.38 -1.70
C ALA A 58 -2.63 5.35 -1.30
N LEU A 59 -2.29 6.63 -1.12
CA LEU A 59 -3.26 7.68 -0.79
C LEU A 59 -4.32 7.84 -1.88
N LEU A 60 -3.89 7.94 -3.14
CA LEU A 60 -4.78 8.13 -4.27
C LEU A 60 -5.71 6.92 -4.46
N THR A 61 -5.17 5.69 -4.34
CA THR A 61 -5.97 4.46 -4.37
C THR A 61 -7.05 4.51 -3.29
N TRP A 62 -6.66 4.81 -2.05
CA TRP A 62 -7.59 4.85 -0.94
C TRP A 62 -8.68 5.91 -1.12
N LEU A 63 -8.32 7.15 -1.48
CA LEU A 63 -9.27 8.24 -1.71
C LEU A 63 -10.26 7.92 -2.84
N LEU A 64 -9.78 7.39 -3.96
CA LEU A 64 -10.63 7.02 -5.09
C LEU A 64 -11.54 5.83 -4.73
N GLY A 65 -11.05 4.88 -3.93
CA GLY A 65 -11.86 3.78 -3.42
C GLY A 65 -12.98 4.25 -2.49
N MET A 66 -12.68 5.17 -1.58
CA MET A 66 -13.70 5.81 -0.71
C MET A 66 -14.71 6.59 -1.55
N GLY A 67 -14.25 7.32 -2.57
CA GLY A 67 -15.08 8.02 -3.53
C GLY A 67 -16.05 7.08 -4.26
N LEU A 68 -15.56 5.92 -4.72
CA LEU A 68 -16.41 4.89 -5.36
C LEU A 68 -17.51 4.40 -4.43
N LEU A 69 -17.15 3.95 -3.22
CA LEU A 69 -18.11 3.47 -2.22
C LEU A 69 -19.14 4.54 -1.83
N LEU A 70 -18.72 5.80 -1.76
CA LEU A 70 -19.59 6.93 -1.49
C LEU A 70 -20.57 7.19 -2.65
N THR A 71 -20.08 7.24 -3.89
CA THR A 71 -20.93 7.45 -5.06
C THR A 71 -21.93 6.33 -5.30
N GLN A 72 -21.63 5.11 -4.83
CA GLN A 72 -22.51 3.95 -4.88
C GLN A 72 -23.49 3.88 -3.69
N GLY A 73 -23.37 4.78 -2.71
CA GLY A 73 -24.22 4.80 -1.51
C GLY A 73 -24.00 3.62 -0.56
N ILE A 74 -22.89 2.89 -0.70
CA ILE A 74 -22.60 1.68 0.08
C ILE A 74 -21.48 1.86 1.10
N LEU A 75 -20.85 3.04 1.20
CA LEU A 75 -19.73 3.31 2.11
C LEU A 75 -19.98 2.81 3.55
N GLY A 76 -21.10 3.22 4.15
CA GLY A 76 -21.48 2.78 5.50
C GLY A 76 -21.65 1.26 5.59
N LYS A 77 -22.38 0.66 4.65
CA LYS A 77 -22.63 -0.79 4.60
C LYS A 77 -21.34 -1.58 4.43
N ALA A 78 -20.41 -1.10 3.59
CA ALA A 78 -19.12 -1.73 3.36
C ALA A 78 -18.26 -1.73 4.63
N PHE A 79 -18.10 -0.58 5.30
CA PHE A 79 -17.29 -0.51 6.52
C PHE A 79 -17.95 -1.14 7.75
N MET A 80 -19.29 -1.22 7.78
CA MET A 80 -20.04 -1.96 8.80
C MET A 80 -20.26 -3.43 8.45
N LEU A 81 -19.69 -3.91 7.33
CA LEU A 81 -19.76 -5.30 6.86
C LEU A 81 -21.20 -5.85 6.76
N GLN A 82 -22.09 -5.09 6.13
CA GLN A 82 -23.52 -5.41 6.03
C GLN A 82 -23.90 -5.99 4.66
N GLY A 83 -24.61 -7.11 4.65
CA GLY A 83 -25.18 -7.75 3.46
C GLY A 83 -24.14 -8.01 2.38
N GLU A 84 -24.55 -7.86 1.11
CA GLU A 84 -23.67 -8.04 -0.06
C GLU A 84 -22.45 -7.09 -0.06
N SER A 85 -22.55 -5.93 0.60
CA SER A 85 -21.44 -4.98 0.73
C SER A 85 -20.33 -5.46 1.68
N ALA A 86 -20.54 -6.54 2.45
CA ALA A 86 -19.51 -7.10 3.32
C ALA A 86 -18.29 -7.58 2.53
N VAL A 87 -18.48 -8.12 1.32
CA VAL A 87 -17.39 -8.66 0.48
C VAL A 87 -16.44 -7.54 0.06
N ILE A 88 -16.95 -6.45 -0.53
CA ILE A 88 -16.12 -5.28 -0.87
C ILE A 88 -15.60 -4.57 0.40
N GLY A 89 -16.37 -4.61 1.49
CA GLY A 89 -16.02 -4.09 2.79
C GLY A 89 -14.76 -4.73 3.39
N MET A 90 -14.61 -6.05 3.26
CA MET A 90 -13.40 -6.76 3.68
C MET A 90 -12.17 -6.28 2.89
N GLY A 91 -12.30 -6.12 1.57
CA GLY A 91 -11.26 -5.52 0.74
C GLY A 91 -10.93 -4.10 1.16
N ALA A 92 -11.95 -3.26 1.43
CA ALA A 92 -11.78 -1.88 1.87
C ALA A 92 -11.09 -1.75 3.23
N TRP A 93 -11.41 -2.61 4.20
CA TRP A 93 -10.75 -2.65 5.51
C TRP A 93 -9.28 -3.05 5.40
N LEU A 94 -8.99 -4.13 4.67
CA LEU A 94 -7.60 -4.58 4.45
C LEU A 94 -6.79 -3.49 3.73
N GLY A 95 -7.35 -2.88 2.69
CA GLY A 95 -6.74 -1.76 1.99
C GLY A 95 -6.51 -0.55 2.90
N THR A 96 -7.45 -0.23 3.79
CA THR A 96 -7.31 0.87 4.76
C THR A 96 -6.20 0.60 5.77
N ILE A 97 -6.15 -0.61 6.34
CA ILE A 97 -5.07 -1.02 7.26
C ILE A 97 -3.71 -0.91 6.56
N MET A 98 -3.62 -1.43 5.33
CA MET A 98 -2.39 -1.34 4.54
C MET A 98 -1.99 0.11 4.24
N PHE A 99 -2.94 0.97 3.88
CA PHE A 99 -2.70 2.39 3.64
C PHE A 99 -2.17 3.08 4.92
N LEU A 100 -2.78 2.80 6.07
CA LEU A 100 -2.30 3.31 7.37
C LEU A 100 -0.90 2.79 7.69
N ASN A 101 -0.59 1.52 7.40
CA ASN A 101 0.78 1.01 7.53
C ASN A 101 1.77 1.83 6.68
N VAL A 102 1.40 2.22 5.46
CA VAL A 102 2.26 3.06 4.59
C VAL A 102 2.55 4.41 5.24
N TRP A 103 1.51 5.12 5.66
CA TRP A 103 1.65 6.52 6.11
C TRP A 103 2.07 6.67 7.58
N MET A 104 1.66 5.73 8.44
CA MET A 104 1.88 5.81 9.88
C MET A 104 3.07 4.99 10.37
N ILE A 105 3.49 3.96 9.63
CA ILE A 105 4.60 3.08 10.04
C ILE A 105 5.77 3.13 9.06
N ILE A 106 5.53 2.82 7.78
CA ILE A 106 6.59 2.74 6.78
C ILE A 106 7.22 4.11 6.55
N TRP A 107 6.42 5.13 6.22
CA TRP A 107 6.94 6.46 5.88
C TRP A 107 7.71 7.14 7.02
N PRO A 108 7.23 7.17 8.28
CA PRO A 108 7.97 7.78 9.38
C PRO A 108 9.31 7.09 9.65
N ASN A 109 9.37 5.75 9.53
CA ASN A 109 10.61 5.01 9.69
C ASN A 109 11.56 5.20 8.49
N GLN A 110 11.03 5.28 7.26
CA GLN A 110 11.84 5.57 6.08
C GLN A 110 12.47 6.96 6.13
N LYS A 111 11.79 7.97 6.67
CA LYS A 111 12.39 9.30 6.91
C LYS A 111 13.65 9.22 7.78
N LYS A 112 13.65 8.37 8.82
CA LYS A 112 14.83 8.14 9.69
C LYS A 112 15.95 7.42 8.93
N VAL A 113 15.60 6.38 8.16
CA VAL A 113 16.56 5.60 7.36
C VAL A 113 17.25 6.46 6.30
N LEU A 114 16.48 7.33 5.62
CA LEU A 114 16.98 8.22 4.59
C LEU A 114 17.69 9.46 5.13
N GLY A 115 17.79 9.62 6.46
CA GLY A 115 18.43 10.78 7.08
C GLY A 115 17.64 12.10 6.94
N MET A 116 16.35 12.04 6.59
CA MET A 116 15.46 13.21 6.57
C MET A 116 15.09 13.69 7.97
N VAL A 117 15.22 12.80 8.96
CA VAL A 117 15.09 13.10 10.38
C VAL A 117 16.34 12.59 11.06
N GLU A 118 17.05 13.46 11.78
CA GLU A 118 18.22 13.09 12.56
C GLU A 118 17.81 12.16 13.70
N VAL A 119 18.46 11.01 13.76
CA VAL A 119 18.33 10.01 14.83
C VAL A 119 19.71 9.43 15.13
N PRO A 120 19.96 8.92 16.34
CA PRO A 120 21.19 8.21 16.66
C PRO A 120 21.48 7.09 15.65
N ALA A 121 22.77 6.84 15.37
CA ALA A 121 23.18 5.91 14.32
C ALA A 121 22.66 4.48 14.56
N GLU A 122 22.55 4.08 15.83
CA GLU A 122 22.04 2.80 16.31
C GLU A 122 20.53 2.58 16.06
N ASP A 123 19.77 3.65 15.80
CA ASP A 123 18.33 3.57 15.58
C ASP A 123 17.95 3.42 14.11
N LYS A 124 18.85 3.77 13.18
CA LYS A 124 18.62 3.59 11.73
C LYS A 124 18.36 2.13 11.35
N PRO A 125 19.13 1.12 11.85
CA PRO A 125 18.84 -0.29 11.56
C PRO A 125 17.49 -0.75 12.13
N LYS A 126 17.12 -0.27 13.32
CA LYS A 126 15.82 -0.60 13.94
C LYS A 126 14.66 -0.05 13.10
N ALA A 127 14.76 1.22 12.68
CA ALA A 127 13.77 1.86 11.81
C ALA A 127 13.64 1.12 10.47
N ALA A 128 14.76 0.73 9.85
CA ALA A 128 14.77 -0.04 8.61
C ALA A 128 14.06 -1.40 8.79
N ARG A 129 14.30 -2.10 9.91
CA ARG A 129 13.64 -3.36 10.23
C ARG A 129 12.13 -3.19 10.40
N ILE A 130 11.69 -2.17 11.14
CA ILE A 130 10.26 -1.88 11.35
C ILE A 130 9.57 -1.58 10.02
N ALA A 131 10.17 -0.71 9.19
CA ALA A 131 9.64 -0.39 7.87
C ALA A 131 9.53 -1.63 6.97
N LEU A 132 10.54 -2.51 6.99
CA LEU A 132 10.53 -3.75 6.22
C LEU A 132 9.46 -4.74 6.71
N LEU A 133 9.31 -4.92 8.03
CA LEU A 133 8.28 -5.82 8.58
C LEU A 133 6.88 -5.33 8.23
N ALA A 134 6.60 -4.02 8.38
CA ALA A 134 5.32 -3.44 7.98
C ALA A 134 5.06 -3.59 6.47
N SER A 135 6.10 -3.44 5.64
CA SER A 135 6.00 -3.67 4.19
C SER A 135 5.67 -5.12 3.86
N ARG A 136 6.28 -6.10 4.54
CA ARG A 136 5.97 -7.52 4.39
C ARG A 136 4.57 -7.87 4.86
N THR A 137 4.12 -7.28 5.98
CA THR A 137 2.72 -7.39 6.40
C THR A 137 1.79 -6.91 5.31
N ASN A 138 2.07 -5.76 4.67
CA ASN A 138 1.28 -5.30 3.54
C ASN A 138 1.29 -6.29 2.36
N VAL A 139 2.41 -6.94 2.04
CA VAL A 139 2.44 -7.99 0.99
C VAL A 139 1.53 -9.17 1.33
N VAL A 140 1.51 -9.61 2.59
CA VAL A 140 0.64 -10.71 3.00
C VAL A 140 -0.83 -10.27 2.93
N LEU A 141 -1.14 -9.06 3.41
CA LEU A 141 -2.49 -8.51 3.40
C LEU A 141 -3.01 -8.17 2.00
N SER A 142 -2.12 -7.84 1.03
CA SER A 142 -2.55 -7.52 -0.33
C SER A 142 -3.20 -8.69 -1.03
N ILE A 143 -2.84 -9.93 -0.68
CA ILE A 143 -3.40 -11.14 -1.30
C ILE A 143 -4.91 -11.28 -0.98
N PRO A 144 -5.35 -11.40 0.29
CA PRO A 144 -6.78 -11.45 0.61
C PRO A 144 -7.50 -10.16 0.24
N MET A 145 -6.84 -8.99 0.31
CA MET A 145 -7.42 -7.72 -0.12
C MET A 145 -7.81 -7.76 -1.61
N LEU A 146 -6.90 -8.17 -2.49
CA LEU A 146 -7.15 -8.31 -3.93
C LEU A 146 -8.22 -9.36 -4.22
N PHE A 147 -8.22 -10.48 -3.47
CA PHE A 147 -9.26 -11.49 -3.57
C PHE A 147 -10.65 -10.88 -3.30
N PHE A 148 -10.84 -10.20 -2.17
CA PHE A 148 -12.15 -9.59 -1.83
C PHE A 148 -12.56 -8.50 -2.82
N MET A 149 -11.62 -7.68 -3.28
CA MET A 149 -11.91 -6.63 -4.27
C MET A 149 -12.32 -7.22 -5.63
N ALA A 150 -11.68 -8.30 -6.08
CA ALA A 150 -12.02 -8.98 -7.33
C ALA A 150 -13.33 -9.78 -7.23
N SER A 151 -13.57 -10.44 -6.08
CA SER A 151 -14.79 -11.20 -5.84
C SER A 151 -16.04 -10.32 -5.81
N ALA A 152 -15.93 -9.09 -5.30
CA ALA A 152 -17.06 -8.17 -5.25
C ALA A 152 -17.63 -7.80 -6.63
N SER A 153 -16.80 -7.80 -7.69
CA SER A 153 -17.26 -7.55 -9.07
C SER A 153 -17.84 -8.77 -9.78
N HIS A 154 -17.67 -9.96 -9.21
CA HIS A 154 -18.09 -11.25 -9.78
C HIS A 154 -19.10 -12.00 -8.92
N ALA A 155 -19.48 -11.45 -7.77
CA ALA A 155 -20.59 -11.96 -7.00
C ALA A 155 -21.86 -11.90 -7.89
N PRO A 156 -22.47 -13.06 -8.23
CA PRO A 156 -23.84 -13.05 -8.72
C PRO A 156 -24.70 -12.35 -7.65
N ASN A 157 -25.81 -11.73 -8.04
CA ASN A 157 -26.81 -11.15 -7.14
C ASN A 157 -27.46 -12.19 -6.18
N GLY A 158 -26.66 -12.97 -5.43
CA GLY A 158 -27.11 -14.20 -4.78
C GLY A 158 -26.03 -15.07 -4.16
N PHE A 159 -24.97 -14.49 -3.60
CA PHE A 159 -24.20 -15.19 -2.56
C PHE A 159 -24.02 -14.29 -1.35
N PHE A 160 -25.14 -14.04 -0.66
CA PHE A 160 -25.40 -14.19 0.78
C PHE A 160 -26.89 -13.94 1.02
#